data_AF-A0A4D8Q9I6-F1
#
_entry.id   AF-A0A4D8Q9I6-F1
#
_cell.length_a   1.000
_cell.length_b   1.000
_cell.length_c   1.000
_cell.angle_alpha   90.00
_cell.angle_beta   90.00
_cell.angle_gamma   90.00
#
_symmetry.space_group_name_H-M   'P 1'
#
loop_
_entity.id
_entity.type
_entity.pdbx_description
1 polymer ?
#
loop_
_entity_poly.entity_id
_entity_poly.type
_entity_poly.pdbx_seq_one_letter_code
_entity_poly.pdbx_strand_id
1 'polypeptide(L)'
;MNSAEFLGKVAARRVQAMLDDGPSSRILLGTLGLAPAVARAIAREVAALKPVDGRVEAFIHPELDEGELGGAKVSKETATWHRNHAPEGVVLTLFSIPASKVESERQSIAHVDRIDDERLMSWTDTWASIALHDYDPEHISKLGNVLAGLARSDTVTDAETMARYALRLVTHMREDGLALGRAARRALPALKMPRDAGDPRAQLELSTDAAERFFRKVADEAKPFLNLRGSDGETLNPSDLRRKLAQLEASGDLEPASVKALRALLDDPRVGEGVGLIAKPSQLRFLGTKLNGFSAPAR
;
A
#
# COMPACT_ATOMS: atom_id res chain seq x y z
N MET A 1 8.88 1.48 12.42
CA MET A 1 7.68 2.19 11.95
C MET A 1 6.88 1.25 11.08
N ASN A 2 5.63 0.97 11.45
CA ASN A 2 4.74 0.14 10.62
C ASN A 2 3.96 1.00 9.60
N SER A 3 3.20 0.36 8.72
CA SER A 3 2.44 1.04 7.65
C SER A 3 1.41 2.03 8.17
N ALA A 4 0.65 1.66 9.20
CA ALA A 4 -0.39 2.52 9.77
C ALA A 4 0.22 3.78 10.39
N GLU A 5 1.30 3.64 11.17
CA GLU A 5 2.05 4.77 11.73
C GLU A 5 2.58 5.70 10.65
N PHE A 6 3.11 5.13 9.56
CA PHE A 6 3.60 5.91 8.43
C PHE A 6 2.47 6.70 7.76
N LEU A 7 1.32 6.06 7.50
CA LEU A 7 0.13 6.72 6.94
C LEU A 7 -0.43 7.80 7.88
N GLY A 8 -0.41 7.57 9.19
CA GLY A 8 -0.78 8.57 10.19
C GLY A 8 0.08 9.83 10.08
N LYS A 9 1.39 9.67 9.96
CA LYS A 9 2.33 10.80 9.75
C LYS A 9 2.11 11.51 8.43
N VAL A 10 1.84 10.78 7.35
CA VAL A 10 1.51 11.38 6.05
C VAL A 10 0.26 12.25 6.17
N ALA A 11 -0.82 11.72 6.75
CA ALA A 11 -2.06 12.47 6.93
C ALA A 11 -1.84 13.69 7.82
N ALA A 12 -1.18 13.54 8.97
CA ALA A 12 -0.89 14.64 9.87
C ALA A 12 -0.03 15.74 9.23
N ARG A 13 0.97 15.38 8.41
CA ARG A 13 1.78 16.36 7.66
C ARG A 13 0.94 17.12 6.65
N ARG A 14 0.01 16.45 5.96
CA ARG A 14 -0.89 17.12 5.00
C ARG A 14 -1.89 18.01 5.72
N VAL A 15 -2.44 17.56 6.83
CA VAL A 15 -3.35 18.34 7.68
C VAL A 15 -2.64 19.57 8.26
N GLN A 16 -1.39 19.44 8.70
CA GLN A 16 -0.59 20.57 9.16
C GLN A 16 -0.41 21.61 8.04
N ALA A 17 -0.09 21.18 6.81
CA ALA A 17 0.00 22.11 5.69
C ALA A 17 -1.32 22.87 5.44
N MET A 18 -2.47 22.21 5.58
CA MET A 18 -3.78 22.89 5.46
C MET A 18 -4.02 23.92 6.56
N LEU A 19 -3.50 23.68 7.77
CA LEU A 19 -3.56 24.63 8.88
C LEU A 19 -2.59 25.81 8.66
N ASP A 20 -1.39 25.53 8.16
CA ASP A 20 -0.35 26.52 7.88
C ASP A 20 -0.75 27.48 6.76
N ASP A 21 -1.55 27.00 5.79
CA ASP A 21 -2.12 27.83 4.72
C ASP A 21 -3.12 28.90 5.22
N GLY A 22 -3.50 28.87 6.51
CA GLY A 22 -4.33 29.89 7.13
C GLY A 22 -5.79 29.82 6.67
N PRO A 23 -6.53 28.74 7.01
CA PRO A 23 -7.88 28.54 6.51
C PRO A 23 -8.81 29.66 7.01
N SER A 24 -9.61 30.23 6.11
CA SER A 24 -10.57 31.30 6.43
C SER A 24 -11.72 30.85 7.33
N SER A 25 -11.91 29.54 7.47
CA SER A 25 -12.95 28.91 8.27
C SER A 25 -12.45 27.60 8.89
N ARG A 26 -13.20 27.09 9.87
CA ARG A 26 -12.88 25.82 10.53
C ARG A 26 -12.89 24.66 9.51
N ILE A 27 -11.83 23.86 9.53
CA ILE A 27 -11.69 22.65 8.70
C ILE A 27 -12.46 21.50 9.35
N LEU A 28 -13.23 20.77 8.54
CA LEU A 28 -13.91 19.54 8.95
C LEU A 28 -13.47 18.40 8.03
N LEU A 29 -12.82 17.38 8.59
CA LEU A 29 -12.26 16.24 7.86
C LEU A 29 -12.83 14.92 8.37
N GLY A 30 -13.12 14.00 7.44
CA GLY A 30 -13.57 12.64 7.74
C GLY A 30 -12.57 11.58 7.26
N THR A 31 -12.10 10.68 8.11
CA THR A 31 -11.43 9.45 7.66
C THR A 31 -12.49 8.39 7.35
N LEU A 32 -12.61 7.96 6.10
CA LEU A 32 -13.73 7.13 5.64
C LEU A 32 -13.26 5.75 5.22
N GLY A 33 -13.85 4.70 5.80
CA GLY A 33 -13.69 3.32 5.31
C GLY A 33 -12.29 2.72 5.46
N LEU A 34 -11.36 3.43 6.09
CA LEU A 34 -10.00 2.95 6.35
C LEU A 34 -10.00 1.81 7.38
N ALA A 35 -8.99 0.95 7.29
CA ALA A 35 -8.77 -0.08 8.30
C ALA A 35 -8.60 0.54 9.71
N PRO A 36 -9.06 -0.13 10.79
CA PRO A 36 -9.02 0.41 12.15
C PRO A 36 -7.65 0.94 12.58
N ALA A 37 -6.59 0.18 12.30
CA ALA A 37 -5.22 0.58 12.61
C ALA A 37 -4.80 1.89 11.92
N VAL A 38 -5.20 2.10 10.66
CA VAL A 38 -4.88 3.29 9.88
C VAL A 38 -5.69 4.50 10.37
N ALA A 39 -7.01 4.34 10.52
CA ALA A 39 -7.88 5.40 11.04
C ALA A 39 -7.40 5.89 12.42
N ARG A 40 -7.03 4.95 13.30
CA ARG A 40 -6.45 5.25 14.62
C ARG A 40 -5.13 6.01 14.52
N ALA A 41 -4.20 5.53 13.69
CA ALA A 41 -2.92 6.19 13.53
C ALA A 41 -3.09 7.63 13.02
N ILE A 42 -3.99 7.85 12.05
CA ILE A 42 -4.31 9.22 11.56
C ILE A 42 -4.88 10.07 12.69
N ALA A 43 -5.88 9.57 13.42
CA ALA A 43 -6.49 10.32 14.51
C ALA A 43 -5.47 10.71 15.59
N ARG A 44 -4.60 9.77 15.98
CA ARG A 44 -3.56 9.99 16.98
C ARG A 44 -2.54 11.04 16.54
N GLU A 45 -2.02 10.94 15.32
CA GLU A 45 -1.00 11.88 14.80
C GLU A 45 -1.61 13.26 14.55
N VAL A 46 -2.87 13.34 14.09
CA VAL A 46 -3.58 14.63 13.91
C VAL A 46 -3.91 15.28 15.25
N ALA A 47 -4.28 14.51 16.27
CA ALA A 47 -4.51 15.03 17.63
C ALA A 47 -3.26 15.63 18.27
N ALA A 48 -2.07 15.21 17.83
CA ALA A 48 -0.79 15.71 18.33
C ALA A 48 -0.36 17.04 17.69
N LEU A 49 -1.06 17.49 16.64
CA LEU A 49 -0.75 18.75 15.97
C LEU A 49 -1.05 19.95 16.87
N LYS A 50 -0.17 20.96 16.78
CA LYS A 50 -0.25 22.20 17.54
C LYS A 50 -0.25 23.38 16.55
N PRO A 51 -1.42 23.77 16.02
CA PRO A 51 -1.50 24.93 15.15
C PRO A 51 -1.07 26.20 15.89
N VAL A 52 -0.64 27.21 15.13
CA VAL A 52 -0.28 28.53 15.69
C VAL A 52 -1.49 29.18 16.34
N ASP A 53 -2.64 29.11 15.68
CA ASP A 53 -3.91 29.66 16.16
C ASP A 53 -4.94 28.56 16.39
N GLY A 54 -5.53 28.55 17.59
CA GLY A 54 -6.60 27.63 17.97
C GLY A 54 -6.13 26.22 18.34
N ARG A 55 -7.02 25.24 18.21
CA ARG A 55 -6.75 23.84 18.56
C ARG A 55 -7.39 22.85 17.59
N VAL A 56 -6.85 21.63 17.59
CA VAL A 56 -7.34 20.48 16.83
C VAL A 56 -8.14 19.56 17.75
N GLU A 57 -9.26 19.03 17.24
CA GLU A 57 -9.93 17.89 17.86
C GLU A 57 -10.00 16.72 16.86
N ALA A 58 -9.55 15.56 17.29
CA ALA A 58 -9.64 14.32 16.52
C ALA A 58 -10.51 13.30 17.25
N PHE A 59 -11.42 12.69 16.51
CA PHE A 59 -12.39 11.74 17.02
C PHE A 59 -12.30 10.41 16.27
N ILE A 60 -12.35 9.30 17.00
CA ILE A 60 -12.43 7.96 16.45
C ILE A 60 -13.78 7.32 16.80
N HIS A 61 -14.35 6.60 15.84
CA HIS A 61 -15.58 5.86 16.01
C HIS A 61 -15.30 4.63 16.88
N PRO A 62 -16.19 4.25 17.83
CA PRO A 62 -15.97 3.12 18.73
C PRO A 62 -15.61 1.80 18.04
N GLU A 63 -16.19 1.53 16.86
CA GLU A 63 -15.87 0.33 16.05
C GLU A 63 -14.43 0.29 15.49
N LEU A 64 -13.70 1.41 15.56
CA LEU A 64 -12.31 1.51 15.07
C LEU A 64 -11.31 1.68 16.23
N ASP A 65 -11.79 1.71 17.49
CA ASP A 65 -10.97 1.94 18.68
C ASP A 65 -10.26 0.66 19.13
N GLU A 66 -9.03 0.46 18.64
CA GLU A 66 -8.21 -0.71 18.96
C GLU A 66 -6.84 -0.33 19.56
N GLY A 67 -6.81 0.46 20.64
CA GLY A 67 -5.58 0.66 21.43
C GLY A 67 -5.33 2.12 21.82
N GLU A 68 -4.07 2.54 21.78
CA GLU A 68 -3.68 3.88 22.24
C GLU A 68 -4.09 4.99 21.25
N LEU A 69 -4.93 5.92 21.72
CA LEU A 69 -5.46 7.04 20.94
C LEU A 69 -4.65 8.35 21.10
N GLY A 70 -3.74 8.40 22.06
CA GLY A 70 -3.03 9.64 22.41
C GLY A 70 -4.01 10.76 22.79
N GLY A 71 -3.96 11.88 22.06
CA GLY A 71 -4.87 13.00 22.26
C GLY A 71 -6.24 12.87 21.57
N ALA A 72 -6.46 11.82 20.77
CA ALA A 72 -7.74 11.60 20.11
C ALA A 72 -8.80 11.07 21.08
N LYS A 73 -10.07 11.36 20.79
CA LYS A 73 -11.23 11.01 21.63
C LYS A 73 -12.12 9.99 20.92
N VAL A 74 -12.82 9.15 21.68
CA VAL A 74 -13.83 8.27 21.10
C VAL A 74 -15.15 9.02 20.97
N SER A 75 -15.79 8.96 19.80
CA SER A 75 -17.10 9.57 19.53
C SER A 75 -17.90 8.73 18.54
N LYS A 76 -19.19 8.52 18.84
CA LYS A 76 -20.16 7.89 17.93
C LYS A 76 -21.01 8.92 17.17
N GLU A 77 -20.69 10.19 17.32
CA GLU A 77 -21.47 11.30 16.78
C GLU A 77 -21.27 11.41 15.26
N THR A 78 -22.29 11.94 14.58
CA THR A 78 -22.28 12.07 13.12
C THR A 78 -21.43 13.25 12.64
N ALA A 79 -21.07 13.24 11.36
CA ALA A 79 -20.43 14.39 10.70
C ALA A 79 -21.20 15.72 10.92
N THR A 80 -22.54 15.68 10.87
CA THR A 80 -23.38 16.86 11.10
C THR A 80 -23.29 17.35 12.54
N TRP A 81 -23.18 16.43 13.50
CA TRP A 81 -23.00 16.81 14.90
C TRP A 81 -21.65 17.52 15.09
N HIS A 82 -20.55 16.93 14.60
CA HIS A 82 -19.21 17.53 14.69
C HIS A 82 -19.13 18.89 14.00
N ARG A 83 -19.86 19.07 12.90
CA ARG A 83 -19.99 20.35 12.22
C ARG A 83 -20.66 21.43 13.09
N ASN A 84 -21.69 21.07 13.84
CA ASN A 84 -22.51 22.05 14.55
C ASN A 84 -22.09 22.27 16.01
N HIS A 85 -21.27 21.39 16.59
CA HIS A 85 -20.94 21.38 18.02
C HIS A 85 -19.45 21.52 18.31
N ALA A 86 -18.66 22.08 17.39
CA ALA A 86 -17.25 22.32 17.71
C ALA A 86 -17.13 23.38 18.82
N PRO A 87 -16.37 23.12 19.88
CA PRO A 87 -16.06 24.10 20.90
C PRO A 87 -15.39 25.36 20.34
N GLU A 88 -15.48 26.45 21.11
CA GLU A 88 -14.75 27.67 20.78
C GLU A 88 -13.22 27.41 20.68
N GLY A 89 -12.59 28.10 19.73
CA GLY A 89 -11.16 27.99 19.43
C GLY A 89 -10.74 26.75 18.64
N VAL A 90 -11.66 25.84 18.28
CA VAL A 90 -11.33 24.68 17.41
C VAL A 90 -11.23 25.12 15.96
N VAL A 91 -10.05 24.98 15.37
CA VAL A 91 -9.78 25.32 13.95
C VAL A 91 -9.88 24.11 13.02
N LEU A 92 -9.75 22.90 13.57
CA LEU A 92 -9.91 21.66 12.81
C LEU A 92 -10.58 20.58 13.64
N THR A 93 -11.54 19.91 13.01
CA THR A 93 -12.19 18.72 13.54
C THR A 93 -11.98 17.56 12.58
N LEU A 94 -11.31 16.51 13.04
CA LEU A 94 -11.18 15.23 12.36
C LEU A 94 -12.13 14.23 13.03
N PHE A 95 -12.90 13.48 12.25
CA PHE A 95 -13.68 12.34 12.75
C PHE A 95 -13.52 11.13 11.84
N SER A 96 -13.82 9.93 12.32
CA SER A 96 -13.73 8.70 11.52
C SER A 96 -15.08 8.04 11.32
N ILE A 97 -15.28 7.39 10.17
CA ILE A 97 -16.45 6.57 9.88
C ILE A 97 -16.00 5.17 9.42
N PRO A 98 -16.42 4.09 10.10
CA PRO A 98 -16.09 2.72 9.70
C PRO A 98 -16.73 2.36 8.36
N ALA A 99 -16.09 1.45 7.61
CA ALA A 99 -16.56 1.02 6.29
C ALA A 99 -18.04 0.58 6.28
N SER A 100 -18.49 -0.08 7.35
CA SER A 100 -19.87 -0.52 7.58
C SER A 100 -20.91 0.61 7.57
N LYS A 101 -20.51 1.86 7.85
CA LYS A 101 -21.41 3.01 8.02
C LYS A 101 -21.29 4.08 6.94
N VAL A 102 -20.30 3.98 6.05
CA VAL A 102 -20.06 4.98 5.01
C VAL A 102 -21.31 5.23 4.16
N GLU A 103 -22.00 4.16 3.73
CA GLU A 103 -23.18 4.31 2.87
C GLU A 103 -24.39 4.86 3.64
N SER A 104 -24.62 4.41 4.89
CA SER A 104 -25.70 4.96 5.73
C SER A 104 -25.49 6.43 6.11
N GLU A 105 -24.25 6.91 6.13
CA GLU A 105 -23.90 8.28 6.46
C GLU A 105 -23.61 9.17 5.25
N ARG A 106 -23.80 8.66 4.02
CA ARG A 106 -23.50 9.34 2.76
C ARG A 106 -24.02 10.78 2.71
N GLN A 107 -25.25 11.02 3.16
CA GLN A 107 -25.85 12.37 3.17
C GLN A 107 -25.14 13.32 4.14
N SER A 108 -24.74 12.83 5.31
CA SER A 108 -24.07 13.62 6.36
C SER A 108 -22.64 14.01 5.96
N ILE A 109 -21.98 13.19 5.14
CA ILE A 109 -20.58 13.38 4.73
C ILE A 109 -20.41 14.05 3.36
N ALA A 110 -21.50 14.35 2.64
CA ALA A 110 -21.46 14.89 1.28
C ALA A 110 -20.68 16.22 1.15
N HIS A 111 -20.55 16.98 2.23
CA HIS A 111 -19.86 18.28 2.28
C HIS A 111 -18.62 18.26 3.18
N VAL A 112 -18.07 17.07 3.46
CA VAL A 112 -16.89 16.91 4.31
C VAL A 112 -15.71 16.51 3.45
N ASP A 113 -14.57 17.16 3.67
CA ASP A 113 -13.32 16.74 3.04
C ASP A 113 -12.91 15.36 3.59
N ARG A 114 -12.62 14.43 2.70
CA ARG A 114 -12.34 13.04 3.08
C ARG A 114 -10.87 12.67 3.01
N ILE A 115 -10.46 11.82 3.94
CA ILE A 115 -9.20 11.08 3.93
C ILE A 115 -9.56 9.60 3.78
N ASP A 116 -9.40 9.08 2.57
CA ASP A 116 -9.57 7.68 2.20
C ASP A 116 -8.30 7.15 1.52
N ASP A 117 -8.29 5.88 1.10
CA ASP A 117 -7.13 5.27 0.45
C ASP A 117 -6.69 6.04 -0.80
N GLU A 118 -7.65 6.44 -1.66
CA GLU A 118 -7.39 7.23 -2.86
C GLU A 118 -6.68 8.55 -2.52
N ARG A 119 -7.21 9.29 -1.53
CA ARG A 119 -6.62 10.55 -1.09
C ARG A 119 -5.23 10.35 -0.50
N LEU A 120 -5.03 9.34 0.34
CA LEU A 120 -3.73 9.02 0.92
C LEU A 120 -2.69 8.69 -0.16
N MET A 121 -3.05 7.86 -1.13
CA MET A 121 -2.18 7.46 -2.25
C MET A 121 -1.83 8.63 -3.17
N SER A 122 -2.67 9.68 -3.23
CA SER A 122 -2.41 10.88 -4.03
C SER A 122 -1.32 11.81 -3.46
N TRP A 123 -0.96 11.67 -2.17
CA TRP A 123 -0.03 12.59 -1.48
C TRP A 123 1.44 12.18 -1.58
N THR A 124 1.87 11.69 -2.73
CA THR A 124 3.16 11.00 -2.91
C THR A 124 4.39 11.81 -2.51
N ASP A 125 4.35 13.13 -2.67
CA ASP A 125 5.45 14.01 -2.24
C ASP A 125 5.56 14.08 -0.71
N THR A 126 4.40 14.02 -0.02
CA THR A 126 4.36 13.94 1.46
C THR A 126 4.92 12.61 1.94
N TRP A 127 4.61 11.52 1.24
CA TRP A 127 5.19 10.21 1.55
C TRP A 127 6.71 10.23 1.40
N ALA A 128 7.21 10.73 0.27
CA ALA A 128 8.63 10.75 -0.03
C ALA A 128 9.41 11.62 0.97
N SER A 129 8.88 12.81 1.29
CA SER A 129 9.52 13.73 2.25
C SER A 129 9.56 13.19 3.68
N ILE A 130 8.58 12.40 4.11
CA ILE A 130 8.62 11.72 5.41
C ILE A 130 9.60 10.53 5.37
N ALA A 131 9.52 9.73 4.31
CA ALA A 131 10.29 8.51 4.18
C ALA A 131 11.80 8.77 4.08
N LEU A 132 12.20 9.81 3.33
CA LEU A 132 13.59 10.20 3.08
C LEU A 132 13.91 11.61 3.60
N HIS A 133 13.38 12.00 4.76
CA HIS A 133 13.56 13.33 5.35
C HIS A 133 15.04 13.77 5.56
N ASP A 134 15.95 12.82 5.56
CA ASP A 134 17.40 12.94 5.75
C ASP A 134 18.20 12.94 4.43
N TYR A 135 17.54 12.74 3.28
CA TYR A 135 18.17 12.77 1.96
C TYR A 135 18.03 14.15 1.30
N ASP A 136 18.79 14.39 0.24
CA ASP A 136 18.66 15.61 -0.54
C ASP A 136 17.31 15.69 -1.30
N PRO A 137 16.88 16.92 -1.67
CA PRO A 137 15.60 17.14 -2.35
C PRO A 137 15.44 16.39 -3.67
N GLU A 138 16.53 16.09 -4.37
CA GLU A 138 16.47 15.38 -5.65
C GLU A 138 16.07 13.91 -5.42
N HIS A 139 16.63 13.24 -4.42
CA HIS A 139 16.21 11.88 -4.04
C HIS A 139 14.77 11.83 -3.53
N ILE A 140 14.35 12.84 -2.76
CA ILE A 140 12.97 12.96 -2.28
C ILE A 140 12.02 13.08 -3.49
N SER A 141 12.31 13.98 -4.44
CA SER A 141 11.51 14.16 -5.64
C SER A 141 11.44 12.90 -6.50
N LYS A 142 12.57 12.22 -6.72
CA LYS A 142 12.63 10.96 -7.46
C LYS A 142 11.80 9.86 -6.80
N LEU A 143 11.83 9.72 -5.47
CA LEU A 143 10.95 8.79 -4.77
C LEU A 143 9.47 9.18 -4.94
N GLY A 144 9.16 10.48 -4.90
CA GLY A 144 7.83 11.01 -5.21
C GLY A 144 7.32 10.53 -6.57
N ASN A 145 8.15 10.63 -7.62
CA ASN A 145 7.83 10.12 -8.96
C ASN A 145 7.54 8.61 -8.97
N VAL A 146 8.36 7.81 -8.27
CA VAL A 146 8.15 6.35 -8.18
C VAL A 146 6.81 6.03 -7.52
N LEU A 147 6.50 6.67 -6.40
CA LEU A 147 5.25 6.46 -5.67
C LEU A 147 4.04 6.95 -6.47
N ALA A 148 4.15 8.08 -7.17
CA ALA A 148 3.10 8.59 -8.03
C ALA A 148 2.82 7.66 -9.22
N GLY A 149 3.88 7.10 -9.81
CA GLY A 149 3.73 6.11 -10.88
C GLY A 149 3.08 4.82 -10.40
N LEU A 150 3.40 4.38 -9.18
CA LEU A 150 2.79 3.21 -8.54
C LEU A 150 1.28 3.42 -8.27
N ALA A 151 0.91 4.60 -7.79
CA ALA A 151 -0.50 4.94 -7.56
C ALA A 151 -1.30 4.99 -8.89
N ARG A 152 -0.67 5.47 -9.97
CA ARG A 152 -1.28 5.56 -11.31
C ARG A 152 -1.31 4.24 -12.10
N SER A 153 -0.58 3.21 -11.67
CA SER A 153 -0.49 1.96 -12.44
C SER A 153 -1.64 0.98 -12.17
N ASP A 154 -2.58 1.31 -11.29
CA ASP A 154 -3.69 0.43 -10.83
C ASP A 154 -3.22 -0.90 -10.22
N THR A 155 -1.93 -0.99 -9.88
CA THR A 155 -1.32 -2.20 -9.31
C THR A 155 -1.51 -2.30 -7.81
N VAL A 156 -1.93 -1.20 -7.17
CA VAL A 156 -2.21 -1.10 -5.74
C VAL A 156 -3.55 -0.39 -5.58
N THR A 157 -4.42 -0.97 -4.76
CA THR A 157 -5.78 -0.47 -4.53
C THR A 157 -5.97 0.17 -3.16
N ASP A 158 -5.00 0.00 -2.25
CA ASP A 158 -5.08 0.44 -0.86
C ASP A 158 -3.76 1.08 -0.40
N ALA A 159 -3.87 2.09 0.46
CA ALA A 159 -2.75 2.87 0.94
C ALA A 159 -1.81 2.04 1.83
N GLU A 160 -2.31 1.01 2.52
CA GLU A 160 -1.48 0.18 3.38
C GLU A 160 -0.47 -0.67 2.59
N THR A 161 -0.88 -1.24 1.46
CA THR A 161 -0.01 -1.95 0.53
C THR A 161 1.03 -1.03 -0.07
N MET A 162 0.64 0.17 -0.48
CA MET A 162 1.59 1.19 -0.95
C MET A 162 2.57 1.58 0.16
N ALA A 163 2.12 1.73 1.41
CA ALA A 163 2.96 2.07 2.55
C ALA A 163 3.99 0.98 2.85
N ARG A 164 3.59 -0.30 2.84
CA ARG A 164 4.51 -1.43 2.97
C ARG A 164 5.59 -1.41 1.91
N TYR A 165 5.22 -1.10 0.66
CA TYR A 165 6.18 -0.97 -0.43
C TYR A 165 7.16 0.19 -0.20
N ALA A 166 6.65 1.39 0.11
CA ALA A 166 7.47 2.56 0.36
C ALA A 166 8.46 2.34 1.50
N LEU A 167 8.01 1.79 2.63
CA LEU A 167 8.86 1.48 3.78
C LEU A 167 9.94 0.47 3.41
N ARG A 168 9.58 -0.62 2.72
CA ARG A 168 10.54 -1.64 2.30
C ARG A 168 11.57 -1.12 1.30
N LEU A 169 11.14 -0.26 0.38
CA LEU A 169 12.03 0.43 -0.56
C LEU A 169 13.04 1.29 0.20
N VAL A 170 12.60 2.11 1.16
CA VAL A 170 13.49 2.97 1.94
C VAL A 170 14.43 2.15 2.83
N THR A 171 13.97 1.04 3.42
CA THR A 171 14.84 0.08 4.12
C THR A 171 15.97 -0.41 3.21
N HIS A 172 15.66 -0.79 1.97
CA HIS A 172 16.69 -1.22 1.00
C HIS A 172 17.64 -0.08 0.59
N MET A 173 17.20 1.18 0.58
CA MET A 173 18.10 2.30 0.34
C MET A 173 19.05 2.55 1.53
N ARG A 174 18.53 2.52 2.75
CA ARG A 174 19.28 2.85 3.98
C ARG A 174 20.18 1.72 4.47
N GLU A 175 19.65 0.51 4.54
CA GLU A 175 20.33 -0.63 5.15
C GLU A 175 21.21 -1.38 4.14
N ASP A 176 20.72 -1.58 2.91
CA ASP A 176 21.47 -2.28 1.87
C ASP A 176 22.31 -1.33 0.98
N GLY A 177 22.20 -0.02 1.17
CA GLY A 177 22.91 1.00 0.36
C GLY A 177 22.53 0.99 -1.12
N LEU A 178 21.33 0.50 -1.47
CA LEU A 178 20.91 0.38 -2.86
C LEU A 178 20.45 1.73 -3.43
N ALA A 179 20.85 2.02 -4.68
CA ALA A 179 20.27 3.11 -5.44
C ALA A 179 18.75 2.92 -5.62
N LEU A 180 18.00 4.03 -5.67
CA LEU A 180 16.52 4.06 -5.69
C LEU A 180 15.91 3.06 -6.69
N GLY A 181 16.35 3.05 -7.95
CA GLY A 181 15.81 2.12 -8.95
C GLY A 181 16.02 0.64 -8.59
N ARG A 182 17.15 0.27 -7.98
CA ARG A 182 17.39 -1.10 -7.51
C ARG A 182 16.59 -1.42 -6.26
N ALA A 183 16.51 -0.48 -5.30
CA ALA A 183 15.70 -0.62 -4.10
C ALA A 183 14.22 -0.81 -4.43
N ALA A 184 13.69 -0.05 -5.40
CA ALA A 184 12.32 -0.15 -5.90
C ALA A 184 11.99 -1.55 -6.44
N ARG A 185 12.90 -2.12 -7.23
CA ARG A 185 12.78 -3.49 -7.76
C ARG A 185 12.91 -4.56 -6.67
N ARG A 186 13.78 -4.33 -5.70
CA ARG A 186 13.99 -5.21 -4.56
C ARG A 186 12.76 -5.25 -3.64
N ALA A 187 12.03 -4.14 -3.56
CA ALA A 187 10.82 -3.98 -2.75
C ALA A 187 9.54 -4.56 -3.39
N LEU A 188 9.57 -4.93 -4.68
CA LEU A 188 8.43 -5.51 -5.41
C LEU A 188 7.66 -6.63 -4.69
N PRO A 189 8.28 -7.51 -3.87
CA PRO A 189 7.53 -8.50 -3.10
C PRO A 189 6.52 -7.91 -2.11
N ALA A 190 6.64 -6.65 -1.69
CA ALA A 190 5.62 -5.96 -0.90
C ALA A 190 4.32 -5.71 -1.71
N LEU A 191 4.44 -5.59 -3.03
CA LEU A 191 3.34 -5.51 -4.00
C LEU A 191 2.92 -6.90 -4.50
N LYS A 192 3.44 -7.96 -3.87
CA LYS A 192 3.26 -9.34 -4.31
C LYS A 192 3.75 -9.60 -5.74
N MET A 193 4.73 -8.81 -6.18
CA MET A 193 5.41 -8.95 -7.46
C MET A 193 6.78 -9.61 -7.28
N PRO A 194 7.34 -10.23 -8.33
CA PRO A 194 8.59 -10.95 -8.20
C PRO A 194 9.74 -9.99 -7.94
N ARG A 195 10.63 -10.38 -7.02
CA ARG A 195 11.76 -9.53 -6.63
C ARG A 195 12.69 -9.28 -7.81
N ASP A 196 13.15 -8.05 -8.05
CA ASP A 196 14.07 -7.77 -9.16
C ASP A 196 13.43 -7.99 -10.56
N ALA A 197 12.10 -8.00 -10.66
CA ALA A 197 11.38 -8.08 -11.93
C ALA A 197 11.40 -6.76 -12.73
N GLY A 198 10.99 -6.87 -14.00
CA GLY A 198 11.02 -5.78 -14.98
C GLY A 198 12.38 -5.60 -15.65
N ASP A 199 12.47 -4.63 -16.55
CA ASP A 199 13.72 -4.32 -17.26
C ASP A 199 14.74 -3.67 -16.30
N PRO A 200 15.94 -4.25 -16.09
CA PRO A 200 16.98 -3.66 -15.25
C PRO A 200 17.49 -2.29 -15.74
N ARG A 201 17.31 -1.98 -17.03
CA ARG A 201 17.72 -0.71 -17.66
C ARG A 201 16.66 0.39 -17.54
N ALA A 202 15.43 0.05 -17.15
CA ALA A 202 14.38 1.06 -17.00
C ALA A 202 14.74 2.06 -15.88
N GLN A 203 14.64 3.34 -16.16
CA GLN A 203 14.91 4.39 -15.18
C GLN A 203 13.58 4.90 -14.61
N LEU A 204 12.99 4.13 -13.70
CA LEU A 204 11.66 4.40 -13.15
C LEU A 204 11.63 5.66 -12.26
N GLU A 205 12.78 6.07 -11.74
CA GLU A 205 12.96 7.25 -10.90
C GLU A 205 12.92 8.58 -11.67
N LEU A 206 13.04 8.55 -13.01
CA LEU A 206 13.13 9.78 -13.81
C LEU A 206 11.81 10.54 -13.89
N SER A 207 10.69 9.85 -13.95
CA SER A 207 9.38 10.49 -14.07
C SER A 207 8.26 9.55 -13.62
N THR A 208 7.13 10.15 -13.24
CA THR A 208 5.90 9.44 -12.91
C THR A 208 5.45 8.49 -14.03
N ASP A 209 5.53 8.92 -15.29
CA ASP A 209 5.12 8.09 -16.44
C ASP A 209 6.08 6.92 -16.72
N ALA A 210 7.36 7.07 -16.37
CA ALA A 210 8.32 5.97 -16.45
C ALA A 210 8.03 4.92 -15.37
N ALA A 211 7.76 5.36 -14.15
CA ALA A 211 7.36 4.50 -13.04
C ALA A 211 6.03 3.78 -13.33
N GLU A 212 5.00 4.49 -13.79
CA GLU A 212 3.69 3.89 -14.12
C GLU A 212 3.83 2.76 -15.14
N ARG A 213 4.53 3.03 -16.26
CA ARG A 213 4.78 2.02 -17.31
C ARG A 213 5.56 0.83 -16.78
N PHE A 214 6.54 1.07 -15.91
CA PHE A 214 7.30 0.00 -15.27
C PHE A 214 6.38 -0.89 -14.42
N PHE A 215 5.62 -0.32 -13.50
CA PHE A 215 4.75 -1.09 -12.60
C PHE A 215 3.65 -1.84 -13.35
N ARG A 216 2.99 -1.19 -14.33
CA ARG A 216 1.97 -1.83 -15.17
C ARG A 216 2.56 -3.04 -15.91
N LYS A 217 3.71 -2.87 -16.55
CA LYS A 217 4.39 -3.95 -17.27
C LYS A 217 4.76 -5.11 -16.34
N VAL A 218 5.35 -4.82 -15.17
CA VAL A 218 5.71 -5.86 -14.19
C VAL A 218 4.47 -6.59 -13.68
N ALA A 219 3.37 -5.87 -13.43
CA ALA A 219 2.12 -6.47 -13.01
C ALA A 219 1.52 -7.37 -14.09
N ASP A 220 1.50 -6.92 -15.35
CA ASP A 220 1.00 -7.70 -16.49
C ASP A 220 1.84 -8.97 -16.71
N GLU A 221 3.16 -8.87 -16.57
CA GLU A 221 4.06 -10.03 -16.63
C GLU A 221 3.86 -10.98 -15.43
N ALA A 222 3.53 -10.46 -14.25
CA ALA A 222 3.28 -11.27 -13.06
C ALA A 222 1.90 -11.93 -13.05
N LYS A 223 0.89 -11.30 -13.66
CA LYS A 223 -0.53 -11.67 -13.61
C LYS A 223 -0.82 -13.13 -14.00
N PRO A 224 -0.21 -13.71 -15.04
CA PRO A 224 -0.40 -15.13 -15.35
C PRO A 224 0.03 -16.02 -14.18
N PHE A 225 1.17 -15.74 -13.57
CA PHE A 225 1.70 -16.55 -12.46
C PHE A 225 0.86 -16.42 -11.18
N LEU A 226 0.34 -15.22 -10.89
CA LEU A 226 -0.56 -14.99 -9.74
C LEU A 226 -1.88 -15.77 -9.87
N ASN A 227 -2.36 -15.93 -11.11
CA ASN A 227 -3.59 -16.66 -11.43
C ASN A 227 -3.34 -18.13 -11.78
N LEU A 228 -2.12 -18.64 -11.52
CA LEU A 228 -1.70 -19.99 -11.91
C LEU A 228 -2.02 -20.29 -13.39
N ARG A 229 -1.86 -19.34 -14.30
CA ARG A 229 -2.06 -19.57 -15.72
C ARG A 229 -0.75 -19.98 -16.40
N GLY A 230 -0.83 -21.00 -17.26
CA GLY A 230 0.25 -21.39 -18.15
C GLY A 230 0.50 -20.33 -19.23
N SER A 231 1.55 -20.52 -20.04
CA SER A 231 1.87 -19.61 -21.16
C SER A 231 0.72 -19.48 -22.16
N ASP A 232 -0.12 -20.50 -22.24
CA ASP A 232 -1.21 -20.61 -23.22
C ASP A 232 -2.54 -20.09 -22.64
N GLY A 233 -2.50 -19.56 -21.41
CA GLY A 233 -3.66 -19.01 -20.71
C GLY A 233 -4.50 -20.03 -19.94
N GLU A 234 -4.15 -21.31 -20.00
CA GLU A 234 -4.83 -22.38 -19.27
C GLU A 234 -4.58 -22.29 -17.76
N THR A 235 -5.63 -22.52 -16.95
CA THR A 235 -5.49 -22.58 -15.49
C THR A 235 -4.77 -23.86 -15.07
N LEU A 236 -3.63 -23.71 -14.42
CA LEU A 236 -2.85 -24.79 -13.84
C LEU A 236 -3.51 -25.26 -12.54
N ASN A 237 -3.75 -26.56 -12.45
CA ASN A 237 -4.32 -27.18 -11.25
C ASN A 237 -3.27 -27.21 -10.11
N PRO A 238 -3.54 -26.60 -8.95
CA PRO A 238 -2.62 -26.59 -7.80
C PRO A 238 -2.17 -27.99 -7.36
N SER A 239 -3.05 -28.99 -7.46
CA SER A 239 -2.73 -30.37 -7.09
C SER A 239 -1.69 -31.00 -8.02
N ASP A 240 -1.77 -30.71 -9.31
CA ASP A 240 -0.81 -31.17 -10.31
C ASP A 240 0.55 -30.48 -10.14
N LEU A 241 0.53 -29.19 -9.78
CA LEU A 241 1.74 -28.43 -9.44
C LEU A 241 2.44 -28.99 -8.20
N ARG A 242 1.70 -29.31 -7.14
CA ARG A 242 2.27 -29.92 -5.92
C ARG A 242 2.89 -31.29 -6.21
N ARG A 243 2.21 -32.12 -7.01
CA ARG A 243 2.74 -33.43 -7.43
C ARG A 243 4.05 -33.27 -8.23
N LYS A 244 4.11 -32.30 -9.14
CA LYS A 244 5.30 -32.05 -9.95
C LYS A 244 6.46 -31.46 -9.13
N LEU A 245 6.17 -30.60 -8.15
CA LEU A 245 7.17 -30.11 -7.21
C LEU A 245 7.77 -31.26 -6.38
N ALA A 246 6.95 -32.20 -5.90
CA ALA A 246 7.42 -33.38 -5.18
C ALA A 246 8.30 -34.28 -6.05
N GLN A 247 7.97 -34.45 -7.33
CA GLN A 247 8.80 -35.19 -8.29
C GLN A 247 10.16 -34.53 -8.51
N LEU A 248 10.20 -33.21 -8.64
CA LEU A 248 11.44 -32.45 -8.85
C LEU A 248 12.33 -32.37 -7.60
N GLU A 249 11.72 -32.40 -6.40
CA GLU A 249 12.45 -32.56 -5.14
C GLU A 249 13.07 -33.96 -5.05
N ALA A 250 12.30 -35.00 -5.39
CA ALA A 250 12.77 -36.38 -5.35
C ALA A 250 13.88 -36.68 -6.38
N SER A 251 13.86 -36.01 -7.55
CA SER A 251 14.91 -36.13 -8.57
C SER A 251 16.17 -35.31 -8.27
N GLY A 252 16.13 -34.45 -7.24
CA GLY A 252 17.24 -33.54 -6.93
C GLY A 252 17.42 -32.41 -7.94
N ASP A 253 16.45 -32.18 -8.83
CA ASP A 253 16.49 -31.13 -9.85
C ASP A 253 16.27 -29.72 -9.28
N LEU A 254 15.88 -29.62 -8.02
CA LEU A 254 15.64 -28.38 -7.32
C LEU A 254 16.42 -28.30 -6.02
N GLU A 255 17.04 -27.14 -5.80
CA GLU A 255 17.68 -26.81 -4.53
C GLU A 255 16.63 -26.78 -3.40
N PRO A 256 16.93 -27.31 -2.19
CA PRO A 256 15.96 -27.36 -1.09
C PRO A 256 15.33 -26.02 -0.72
N ALA A 257 16.12 -24.93 -0.83
CA ALA A 257 15.63 -23.57 -0.59
C ALA A 257 14.55 -23.14 -1.61
N SER A 258 14.66 -23.59 -2.85
CA SER A 258 13.67 -23.31 -3.90
C SER A 258 12.43 -24.17 -3.75
N VAL A 259 12.58 -25.44 -3.34
CA VAL A 259 11.43 -26.31 -3.04
C VAL A 259 10.60 -25.73 -1.90
N LYS A 260 11.25 -25.31 -0.80
CA LYS A 260 10.58 -24.68 0.33
C LYS A 260 9.79 -23.44 -0.08
N ALA A 261 10.38 -22.57 -0.92
CA ALA A 261 9.72 -21.38 -1.41
C ALA A 261 8.52 -21.69 -2.32
N LEU A 262 8.66 -22.64 -3.25
CA LEU A 262 7.57 -23.06 -4.14
C LEU A 262 6.46 -23.80 -3.40
N ARG A 263 6.77 -24.55 -2.34
CA ARG A 263 5.77 -25.19 -1.48
C ARG A 263 4.97 -24.16 -0.71
N ALA A 264 5.65 -23.22 -0.04
CA ALA A 264 4.99 -22.08 0.62
C ALA A 264 4.10 -21.28 -0.34
N LEU A 265 4.51 -21.20 -1.62
CA LEU A 265 3.74 -20.55 -2.67
C LEU A 265 2.44 -21.30 -2.99
N LEU A 266 2.53 -22.62 -3.23
CA LEU A 266 1.38 -23.45 -3.60
C LEU A 266 0.43 -23.70 -2.43
N ASP A 267 0.92 -23.52 -1.19
CA ASP A 267 0.13 -23.68 0.02
C ASP A 267 -0.47 -22.36 0.52
N ASP A 268 -0.14 -21.21 -0.09
CA ASP A 268 -0.83 -19.95 0.22
C ASP A 268 -2.22 -19.98 -0.46
N PRO A 269 -3.32 -19.95 0.32
CA PRO A 269 -4.68 -20.07 -0.20
C PRO A 269 -5.07 -18.93 -1.16
N ARG A 270 -4.28 -17.85 -1.20
CA ARG A 270 -4.50 -16.69 -2.07
C ARG A 270 -3.95 -16.88 -3.49
N VAL A 271 -3.22 -17.98 -3.72
CA VAL A 271 -2.61 -18.33 -5.01
C VAL A 271 -3.60 -19.10 -5.86
N GLY A 272 -3.93 -18.57 -7.05
CA GLY A 272 -5.03 -19.05 -7.90
C GLY A 272 -6.29 -18.16 -7.84
N GLU A 273 -6.44 -17.36 -6.79
CA GLU A 273 -7.47 -16.29 -6.69
C GLU A 273 -6.97 -14.95 -7.28
N GLY A 274 -5.74 -14.91 -7.81
CA GLY A 274 -5.10 -13.69 -8.32
C GLY A 274 -4.44 -12.84 -7.23
N VAL A 275 -4.31 -13.35 -6.01
CA VAL A 275 -3.87 -12.58 -4.84
C VAL A 275 -2.45 -12.99 -4.42
N GLY A 276 -1.47 -12.62 -5.25
CA GLY A 276 -0.10 -12.28 -4.83
C GLY A 276 0.89 -13.34 -4.33
N LEU A 277 2.12 -13.31 -4.86
CA LEU A 277 3.20 -14.27 -4.58
C LEU A 277 4.44 -13.61 -3.93
N ILE A 278 5.14 -14.34 -3.06
CA ILE A 278 6.52 -14.06 -2.63
C ILE A 278 7.43 -15.13 -3.27
N ALA A 279 7.79 -14.96 -4.55
CA ALA A 279 8.71 -15.86 -5.26
C ALA A 279 9.78 -15.08 -6.04
N LYS A 280 10.96 -15.67 -6.23
CA LYS A 280 12.03 -15.09 -7.07
C LYS A 280 11.63 -15.18 -8.57
N PRO A 281 12.03 -14.24 -9.44
CA PRO A 281 11.74 -14.30 -10.87
C PRO A 281 12.26 -15.58 -11.55
N SER A 282 13.40 -16.11 -11.09
CA SER A 282 13.92 -17.39 -11.57
C SER A 282 13.01 -18.57 -11.22
N GLN A 283 12.31 -18.52 -10.09
CA GLN A 283 11.35 -19.54 -9.66
C GLN A 283 10.04 -19.45 -10.46
N LEU A 284 9.62 -18.25 -10.86
CA LEU A 284 8.47 -18.05 -11.73
C LEU A 284 8.75 -18.42 -13.19
N ARG A 285 9.94 -18.08 -13.71
CA ARG A 285 10.40 -18.57 -15.02
C ARG A 285 10.54 -20.09 -15.04
N PHE A 286 10.94 -20.70 -13.92
CA PHE A 286 11.00 -22.16 -13.79
C PHE A 286 9.61 -22.81 -13.84
N LEU A 287 8.60 -22.21 -13.19
CA LEU A 287 7.20 -22.62 -13.36
C LEU A 287 6.81 -22.57 -14.85
N GLY A 288 7.09 -21.48 -15.56
CA GLY A 288 6.78 -21.39 -17.00
C GLY A 288 7.52 -22.41 -17.88
N THR A 289 8.83 -22.61 -17.69
CA THR A 289 9.64 -23.42 -18.62
C THR A 289 9.63 -24.92 -18.35
N LYS A 290 9.52 -25.36 -17.09
CA LYS A 290 9.48 -26.80 -16.75
C LYS A 290 8.06 -27.36 -16.59
N LEU A 291 7.04 -26.52 -16.42
CA LEU A 291 5.65 -26.99 -16.35
C LEU A 291 4.97 -27.15 -17.72
N ASN A 292 5.38 -26.38 -18.74
CA ASN A 292 4.86 -26.39 -20.12
C ASN A 292 5.07 -27.70 -20.92
N GLY A 293 5.69 -28.73 -20.34
CA GLY A 293 5.89 -30.02 -21.00
C GLY A 293 4.67 -30.93 -21.05
N PHE A 294 3.47 -30.44 -20.73
CA PHE A 294 2.23 -31.22 -20.81
C PHE A 294 1.13 -30.36 -21.43
N SER A 295 0.75 -30.67 -22.67
CA SER A 295 -0.62 -30.40 -23.10
C SER A 295 -1.53 -31.30 -22.27
N ALA A 296 -2.71 -30.81 -21.88
CA ALA A 296 -3.73 -31.69 -21.35
C ALA A 296 -3.99 -32.82 -22.38
N PRO A 297 -4.15 -34.10 -21.96
CA PRO A 297 -4.79 -35.07 -22.83
C PRO A 297 -6.22 -34.58 -23.05
N ALA A 298 -6.58 -34.36 -24.31
CA ALA A 298 -7.94 -34.04 -24.72
C ALA A 298 -8.90 -35.05 -24.06
N ARG A 299 -9.87 -34.53 -23.31
CA ARG A 299 -11.06 -35.26 -22.91
C ARG A 299 -12.20 -34.89 -23.84
#